data_AF-A0A2D9QA05-F1
#
_entry.id   AF-A0A2D9QA05-F1
#
_cell.length_a   1.000
_cell.length_b   1.000
_cell.length_c   1.000
_cell.angle_alpha   90.00
_cell.angle_beta   90.00
_cell.angle_gamma   90.00
#
_symmetry.space_group_name_H-M   'P 1'
#
loop_
_entity.id
_entity.type
_entity.pdbx_description
1 polymer ?
#
loop_
_entity_poly.entity_id
_entity_poly.type
_entity_poly.pdbx_seq_one_letter_code
_entity_poly.pdbx_strand_id
1 'polypeptide(L)'
;MISRFLLATFTVLMISTSCKDNSKETTEPTVPAETRATIEYSENQLDTIKKENNTESAMTFKATGNEPFWSVNFKDGKVHFKAMDAALKSFTAPIPEAEVTGNTQKFVAQSHRVIMEVYITEEACQDSMSGQNYTHKVKVSIKPKSADNFNHYHGCGSYIE
;
A
#
# COMPACT_ATOMS: atom_id res chain seq x y z
N MET A 1 26.45 -38.57 -38.66
CA MET A 1 26.17 -37.46 -39.59
C MET A 1 26.71 -36.19 -38.96
N ILE A 2 27.79 -35.68 -39.51
CA ILE A 2 28.50 -34.47 -39.05
C ILE A 2 27.68 -33.27 -39.53
N SER A 3 27.44 -32.27 -38.68
CA SER A 3 27.41 -30.90 -39.16
C SER A 3 27.73 -29.93 -38.03
N ARG A 4 28.89 -29.28 -38.17
CA ARG A 4 29.32 -28.09 -37.44
C ARG A 4 28.81 -26.87 -38.20
N PHE A 5 28.19 -25.92 -37.52
CA PHE A 5 27.99 -24.54 -37.98
C PHE A 5 27.62 -23.74 -36.73
N LEU A 6 28.05 -22.51 -36.44
CA LEU A 6 29.17 -21.66 -36.79
C LEU A 6 28.99 -20.48 -35.80
N LEU A 7 30.08 -19.95 -35.22
CA LEU A 7 30.04 -18.79 -34.32
C LEU A 7 29.45 -17.55 -35.01
N ALA A 8 28.71 -16.74 -34.25
CA ALA A 8 28.71 -15.28 -34.41
C ALA A 8 28.39 -14.61 -33.06
N THR A 9 29.45 -14.11 -32.41
CA THR A 9 29.40 -13.13 -31.31
C THR A 9 28.93 -11.78 -31.84
N PHE A 10 27.93 -11.15 -31.23
CA PHE A 10 27.61 -9.75 -31.50
C PHE A 10 27.88 -8.90 -30.25
N THR A 11 28.74 -7.91 -30.49
CA THR A 11 29.40 -7.01 -29.55
C THR A 11 28.45 -5.97 -28.96
N VAL A 12 28.74 -5.59 -27.72
CA VAL A 12 28.15 -4.51 -26.93
C VAL A 12 28.28 -3.15 -27.64
N LEU A 13 27.24 -2.32 -27.56
CA LEU A 13 27.40 -0.86 -27.64
C LEU A 13 26.56 -0.17 -26.55
N MET A 14 27.27 0.35 -25.55
CA MET A 14 26.80 1.35 -24.58
C MET A 14 26.64 2.69 -25.30
N ILE A 15 25.50 3.36 -25.13
CA ILE A 15 25.40 4.80 -25.34
C ILE A 15 24.66 5.39 -24.14
N SER A 16 25.45 5.96 -23.22
CA SER A 16 25.01 6.85 -22.17
C SER A 16 24.72 8.23 -22.75
N THR A 17 23.48 8.71 -22.60
CA THR A 17 23.15 10.12 -22.77
C THR A 17 22.92 10.74 -21.40
N SER A 18 23.97 11.41 -20.94
CA SER A 18 23.98 12.36 -19.82
C SER A 18 23.37 13.69 -20.25
N CYS A 19 22.50 14.27 -19.41
CA CYS A 19 22.12 15.69 -19.38
C CYS A 19 22.01 16.04 -17.88
N LYS A 20 23.06 16.58 -17.27
CA LYS A 20 23.46 18.00 -17.15
C LYS A 20 22.54 18.80 -16.22
N ASP A 21 23.07 19.03 -15.01
CA ASP A 21 22.61 19.93 -13.96
C ASP A 21 22.23 21.33 -14.44
N ASN A 22 21.26 21.94 -13.76
CA ASN A 22 21.47 23.31 -13.31
C ASN A 22 20.66 23.67 -12.05
N SER A 23 21.37 24.27 -11.11
CA SER A 23 20.96 24.82 -9.81
C SER A 23 19.88 25.90 -9.92
N LYS A 24 18.99 25.97 -8.92
CA LYS A 24 18.62 27.24 -8.26
C LYS A 24 18.35 27.01 -6.78
N GLU A 25 19.25 27.57 -5.98
CA GLU A 25 19.08 27.85 -4.56
C GLU A 25 18.20 29.09 -4.37
N THR A 26 17.63 29.20 -3.17
CA THR A 26 17.15 30.44 -2.50
C THR A 26 15.82 30.99 -3.09
N THR A 27 14.76 31.27 -2.31
CA THR A 27 14.73 32.04 -1.07
C THR A 27 13.42 31.81 -0.31
N GLU A 28 13.55 31.64 1.01
CA GLU A 28 12.48 31.64 2.01
C GLU A 28 11.89 33.05 2.21
N PRO A 29 10.56 33.25 2.19
CA PRO A 29 9.95 34.50 2.63
C PRO A 29 9.80 34.51 4.15
N THR A 30 10.65 35.30 4.81
CA THR A 30 10.51 35.73 6.20
C THR A 30 9.22 36.55 6.36
N VAL A 31 8.33 36.13 7.26
CA VAL A 31 7.20 36.96 7.74
C VAL A 31 7.47 37.36 9.20
N PRO A 32 7.57 38.66 9.52
CA PRO A 32 7.76 39.14 10.87
C PRO A 32 6.59 38.81 11.81
N ALA A 33 6.96 38.58 13.06
CA ALA A 33 6.09 38.34 14.20
C ALA A 33 5.31 39.58 14.65
N GLU A 34 4.27 39.30 15.44
CA GLU A 34 3.47 40.20 16.30
C GLU A 34 2.35 41.03 15.64
N THR A 35 1.11 40.64 15.93
CA THR A 35 0.21 41.48 16.76
C THR A 35 -0.82 40.57 17.43
N ARG A 36 -0.65 40.39 18.74
CA ARG A 36 -1.66 39.82 19.65
C ARG A 36 -2.65 40.93 20.03
N ALA A 37 -3.94 40.72 19.78
CA ALA A 37 -5.01 41.40 20.49
C ALA A 37 -6.18 40.42 20.69
N THR A 38 -6.34 40.03 21.94
CA THR A 38 -7.42 39.26 22.58
C THR A 38 -8.74 40.04 22.60
N ILE A 39 -9.87 39.40 22.25
CA ILE A 39 -11.20 39.49 22.91
C ILE A 39 -11.94 38.16 22.56
N GLU A 40 -11.97 37.18 23.47
CA GLU A 40 -13.14 36.74 24.27
C GLU A 40 -14.43 36.46 23.45
N TYR A 41 -14.74 35.20 23.16
CA TYR A 41 -15.52 34.24 23.97
C TYR A 41 -17.03 34.57 24.03
N SER A 42 -17.79 33.99 23.10
CA SER A 42 -19.21 33.71 23.30
C SER A 42 -19.40 32.19 23.30
N GLU A 43 -19.57 31.65 24.51
CA GLU A 43 -20.04 30.30 24.76
C GLU A 43 -21.48 30.11 24.27
N ASN A 44 -21.78 28.86 23.93
CA ASN A 44 -23.11 28.27 23.68
C ASN A 44 -23.68 28.33 22.24
N GLN A 45 -23.21 27.40 21.42
CA GLN A 45 -24.13 26.51 20.68
C GLN A 45 -23.68 25.06 20.92
N LEU A 46 -24.53 24.37 21.66
CA LEU A 46 -24.45 23.00 22.16
C LEU A 46 -24.43 21.94 21.04
N ASP A 47 -23.55 20.96 21.23
CA ASP A 47 -23.61 19.53 20.86
C ASP A 47 -24.33 19.12 19.57
N THR A 48 -23.55 18.83 18.53
CA THR A 48 -23.54 17.52 17.81
C THR A 48 -22.71 17.63 16.54
N ILE A 49 -21.39 17.53 16.65
CA ILE A 49 -20.60 17.03 15.53
C ILE A 49 -19.63 15.99 16.09
N LYS A 50 -19.85 14.75 15.68
CA LYS A 50 -18.92 13.63 15.84
C LYS A 50 -17.50 14.14 15.70
N LYS A 51 -16.66 13.79 16.65
CA LYS A 51 -15.21 13.88 16.53
C LYS A 51 -14.80 12.94 15.39
N GLU A 52 -14.95 13.38 14.13
CA GLU A 52 -14.26 12.79 12.99
C GLU A 52 -12.79 13.06 13.26
N ASN A 53 -12.12 12.07 13.85
CA ASN A 53 -10.68 11.96 13.85
C ASN A 53 -10.22 11.61 12.43
N ASN A 54 -10.55 12.46 11.45
CA ASN A 54 -9.94 12.37 10.13
C ASN A 54 -8.54 12.97 10.22
N THR A 55 -7.67 12.30 10.99
CA THR A 55 -6.24 12.31 10.69
C THR A 55 -6.07 11.42 9.47
N GLU A 56 -6.57 11.92 8.35
CA GLU A 56 -6.44 11.39 6.99
C GLU A 56 -4.99 11.58 6.52
N SER A 57 -4.03 11.11 7.32
CA SER A 57 -2.79 10.65 6.71
C SER A 57 -3.25 9.50 5.83
N ALA A 58 -3.30 9.74 4.52
CA ALA A 58 -3.76 8.79 3.53
C ALA A 58 -2.83 7.57 3.55
N MET A 59 -3.09 6.69 4.51
CA MET A 59 -2.30 5.51 4.82
C MET A 59 -2.13 4.73 3.53
N THR A 60 -0.93 4.82 2.96
CA THR A 60 -0.59 4.11 1.74
C THR A 60 0.18 2.88 2.15
N PHE A 61 -0.43 1.71 2.00
CA PHE A 61 0.20 0.43 2.29
C PHE A 61 0.19 -0.43 1.03
N LYS A 62 1.31 -1.09 0.74
CA LYS A 62 1.39 -2.04 -0.36
C LYS A 62 1.94 -3.37 0.12
N ALA A 63 1.32 -4.43 -0.35
CA ALA A 63 1.85 -5.77 -0.19
C ALA A 63 1.63 -6.63 -1.44
N THR A 64 2.54 -7.57 -1.63
CA THR A 64 2.55 -8.50 -2.75
C THR A 64 2.97 -9.88 -2.28
N GLY A 65 2.61 -10.90 -3.04
CA GLY A 65 3.20 -12.22 -2.88
C GLY A 65 3.27 -12.97 -4.19
N ASN A 66 4.16 -13.96 -4.21
CA ASN A 66 4.64 -14.57 -5.44
C ASN A 66 3.77 -15.75 -5.89
N GLU A 67 3.18 -16.52 -4.98
CA GLU A 67 2.44 -17.72 -5.34
C GLU A 67 1.17 -17.93 -4.51
N PRO A 68 -0.01 -18.01 -5.16
CA PRO A 68 -0.27 -17.49 -6.52
C PRO A 68 -0.01 -15.97 -6.59
N PHE A 69 0.37 -15.39 -7.73
CA PHE A 69 0.67 -13.95 -7.82
C PHE A 69 -0.50 -13.05 -7.39
N TRP A 70 -0.24 -12.17 -6.42
CA TRP A 70 -1.27 -11.29 -5.85
C TRP A 70 -0.70 -9.96 -5.35
N SER A 71 -1.58 -8.97 -5.18
CA SER A 71 -1.27 -7.70 -4.53
C SER A 71 -2.46 -7.14 -3.77
N VAL A 72 -2.18 -6.42 -2.68
CA VAL A 72 -3.16 -5.56 -1.99
C VAL A 72 -2.56 -4.17 -1.80
N ASN A 73 -3.36 -3.13 -2.05
CA ASN A 73 -2.96 -1.74 -1.85
C ASN A 73 -4.05 -1.03 -1.05
N PHE A 74 -3.66 -0.36 0.03
CA PHE A 74 -4.49 0.59 0.75
C PHE A 74 -4.08 1.96 0.26
N LYS A 75 -4.99 2.69 -0.39
CA LYS A 75 -4.73 4.00 -0.95
C LYS A 75 -6.05 4.71 -1.22
N ASP A 76 -6.07 6.04 -1.13
CA ASP A 76 -7.21 6.87 -1.52
C ASP A 76 -8.53 6.41 -0.84
N GLY A 77 -8.43 6.05 0.46
CA GLY A 77 -9.56 5.55 1.27
C GLY A 77 -10.09 4.17 0.88
N LYS A 78 -9.39 3.43 0.00
CA LYS A 78 -9.82 2.14 -0.53
C LYS A 78 -8.75 1.06 -0.38
N VAL A 79 -9.22 -0.18 -0.22
CA VAL A 79 -8.41 -1.37 -0.35
C VAL A 79 -8.62 -1.96 -1.76
N HIS A 80 -7.52 -2.23 -2.45
CA HIS A 80 -7.50 -2.78 -3.81
C HIS A 80 -6.76 -4.11 -3.82
N PHE A 81 -7.48 -5.20 -4.01
CA PHE A 81 -6.93 -6.53 -4.17
C PHE A 81 -6.92 -6.96 -5.64
N LYS A 82 -5.84 -7.62 -6.06
CA LYS A 82 -5.71 -8.26 -7.38
C LYS A 82 -4.98 -9.60 -7.25
N ALA A 83 -5.43 -10.60 -8.00
CA ALA A 83 -4.78 -11.90 -8.16
C ALA A 83 -4.96 -12.41 -9.60
N MET A 84 -3.94 -13.04 -10.17
CA MET A 84 -3.96 -13.47 -11.58
C MET A 84 -4.75 -14.77 -11.78
N ASP A 85 -4.43 -15.80 -11.00
CA ASP A 85 -4.93 -17.17 -11.17
C ASP A 85 -6.04 -17.52 -10.17
N ALA A 86 -6.80 -16.52 -9.74
CA ALA A 86 -7.90 -16.68 -8.80
C ALA A 86 -9.26 -16.65 -9.51
N ALA A 87 -10.23 -17.41 -8.99
CA ALA A 87 -11.64 -17.26 -9.39
C ALA A 87 -12.15 -15.83 -9.15
N LEU A 88 -11.65 -15.18 -8.09
CA LEU A 88 -11.87 -13.76 -7.81
C LEU A 88 -10.60 -12.97 -8.11
N LYS A 89 -10.49 -12.45 -9.34
CA LYS A 89 -9.28 -11.76 -9.83
C LYS A 89 -9.05 -10.38 -9.23
N SER A 90 -10.10 -9.71 -8.77
CA SER A 90 -9.96 -8.39 -8.16
C SER A 90 -11.10 -8.10 -7.20
N PHE A 91 -10.82 -7.25 -6.22
CA PHE A 91 -11.80 -6.74 -5.30
C PHE A 91 -11.40 -5.32 -4.87
N THR A 92 -12.38 -4.44 -4.68
CA THR A 92 -12.17 -3.10 -4.16
C THR A 92 -13.30 -2.74 -3.21
N ALA A 93 -12.94 -2.14 -2.08
CA ALA A 93 -13.86 -1.69 -1.06
C ALA A 93 -13.26 -0.48 -0.32
N PRO A 94 -14.08 0.31 0.40
CA PRO A 94 -13.56 1.28 1.37
C PRO A 94 -12.62 0.60 2.39
N ILE A 95 -11.63 1.33 2.88
CA ILE A 95 -10.78 0.86 3.99
C ILE A 95 -11.67 0.78 5.25
N PRO A 96 -11.82 -0.39 5.87
CA PRO A 96 -12.57 -0.52 7.12
C PRO A 96 -11.71 -0.04 8.30
N GLU A 97 -12.34 0.14 9.46
CA GLU A 97 -11.61 0.28 10.72
C GLU A 97 -10.78 -0.97 11.00
N ALA A 98 -9.57 -0.78 11.55
CA ALA A 98 -8.67 -1.86 11.90
C ALA A 98 -9.00 -2.44 13.28
N GLU A 99 -9.14 -3.76 13.37
CA GLU A 99 -9.09 -4.48 14.64
C GLU A 99 -7.62 -4.75 14.98
N VAL A 100 -7.11 -4.14 16.06
CA VAL A 100 -5.70 -4.27 16.46
C VAL A 100 -5.56 -5.29 17.59
N THR A 101 -4.64 -6.23 17.45
CA THR A 101 -4.28 -7.22 18.48
C THR A 101 -2.77 -7.41 18.50
N GLY A 102 -2.12 -6.93 19.56
CA GLY A 102 -0.65 -6.93 19.64
C GLY A 102 -0.03 -6.12 18.50
N ASN A 103 0.87 -6.74 17.74
CA ASN A 103 1.53 -6.17 16.56
C ASN A 103 0.79 -6.47 15.23
N THR A 104 -0.46 -6.93 15.29
CA THR A 104 -1.25 -7.30 14.12
C THR A 104 -2.48 -6.40 13.97
N GLN A 105 -2.67 -5.88 12.77
CA GLN A 105 -3.86 -5.14 12.35
C GLN A 105 -4.70 -6.01 11.41
N LYS A 106 -5.98 -6.19 11.73
CA LYS A 106 -6.94 -6.93 10.89
C LYS A 106 -7.95 -5.96 10.29
N PHE A 107 -8.11 -6.03 8.98
CA PHE A 107 -9.09 -5.25 8.22
C PHE A 107 -10.12 -6.20 7.60
N VAL A 108 -11.40 -5.97 7.88
CA VAL A 108 -12.50 -6.77 7.30
C VAL A 108 -13.25 -5.93 6.27
N ALA A 109 -12.91 -6.11 5.00
CA ALA A 109 -13.53 -5.42 3.88
C ALA A 109 -14.58 -6.31 3.21
N GLN A 110 -15.76 -5.78 2.93
CA GLN A 110 -16.85 -6.56 2.34
C GLN A 110 -17.68 -5.78 1.33
N SER A 111 -18.32 -6.53 0.44
CA SER A 111 -19.38 -6.05 -0.45
C SER A 111 -20.59 -6.97 -0.34
N HIS A 112 -21.59 -6.76 -1.21
CA HIS A 112 -22.72 -7.67 -1.35
C HIS A 112 -22.32 -9.09 -1.77
N ARG A 113 -21.15 -9.29 -2.40
CA ARG A 113 -20.74 -10.57 -2.99
C ARG A 113 -19.46 -11.16 -2.42
N VAL A 114 -18.62 -10.37 -1.77
CA VAL A 114 -17.26 -10.75 -1.37
C VAL A 114 -17.01 -10.37 0.08
N ILE A 115 -16.28 -11.21 0.80
CA ILE A 115 -15.65 -10.91 2.09
C ILE A 115 -14.15 -11.07 1.92
N MET A 116 -13.39 -10.08 2.39
CA MET A 116 -11.93 -10.10 2.42
C MET A 116 -11.46 -9.71 3.82
N GLU A 117 -10.54 -10.50 4.35
CA GLU A 117 -9.79 -10.19 5.56
C GLU A 117 -8.33 -9.94 5.18
N VAL A 118 -7.77 -8.83 5.64
CA VAL A 118 -6.34 -8.53 5.48
C VAL A 118 -5.72 -8.45 6.86
N TYR A 119 -4.69 -9.26 7.10
CA TYR A 119 -3.89 -9.25 8.32
C TYR A 119 -2.53 -8.66 7.97
N ILE A 120 -2.16 -7.58 8.67
CA ILE A 120 -0.87 -6.92 8.56
C ILE A 120 -0.18 -7.07 9.91
N THR A 121 0.88 -7.87 9.96
CA THR A 121 1.65 -8.13 11.18
C THR A 121 3.01 -7.47 11.06
N GLU A 122 3.37 -6.62 12.02
CA GLU A 122 4.70 -5.99 12.11
C GLU A 122 5.74 -7.05 12.48
N GLU A 123 6.35 -7.62 11.45
CA GLU A 123 7.35 -8.69 11.52
C GLU A 123 8.16 -8.65 10.23
N ALA A 124 9.49 -8.78 10.35
CA ALA A 124 10.38 -8.81 9.20
C ALA A 124 9.95 -9.88 8.18
N CYS A 125 9.86 -9.49 6.92
CA CYS A 125 9.43 -10.33 5.82
C CYS A 125 10.37 -10.17 4.63
N GLN A 126 10.93 -11.27 4.14
CA GLN A 126 11.76 -11.25 2.94
C GLN A 126 10.95 -11.83 1.79
N ASP A 127 10.83 -11.07 0.71
CA ASP A 127 10.17 -11.54 -0.51
C ASP A 127 10.95 -12.72 -1.11
N SER A 128 10.25 -13.83 -1.36
CA SER A 128 10.89 -15.09 -1.73
C SER A 128 11.53 -15.09 -3.12
N MET A 129 11.11 -14.19 -4.02
CA MET A 129 11.60 -14.14 -5.40
C MET A 129 12.71 -13.11 -5.59
N SER A 130 12.59 -11.94 -4.98
CA SER A 130 13.55 -10.83 -5.10
C SER A 130 14.58 -10.79 -3.97
N GLY A 131 14.31 -11.41 -2.83
CA GLY A 131 15.11 -11.26 -1.61
C GLY A 131 14.96 -9.90 -0.92
N GLN A 132 14.05 -9.04 -1.40
CA GLN A 132 13.81 -7.73 -0.81
C GLN A 132 13.20 -7.86 0.59
N ASN A 133 13.72 -7.08 1.54
CA ASN A 133 13.19 -7.03 2.91
C ASN A 133 12.08 -6.00 3.04
N TYR A 134 11.06 -6.36 3.82
CA TYR A 134 9.89 -5.59 4.17
C TYR A 134 9.66 -5.67 5.67
N THR A 135 8.90 -4.71 6.20
CA THR A 135 8.65 -4.58 7.65
C THR A 135 7.44 -5.35 8.13
N HIS A 136 6.58 -5.84 7.22
CA HIS A 136 5.36 -6.54 7.58
C HIS A 136 5.17 -7.85 6.82
N LYS A 137 4.69 -8.86 7.54
CA LYS A 137 4.06 -10.05 6.96
C LYS A 137 2.58 -9.77 6.72
N VAL A 138 2.08 -10.21 5.57
CA VAL A 138 0.69 -9.99 5.16
C VAL A 138 0.02 -11.30 4.81
N LYS A 139 -1.19 -11.49 5.34
CA LYS A 139 -2.10 -12.57 4.94
C LYS A 139 -3.40 -11.95 4.43
N VAL A 140 -3.78 -12.26 3.20
CA VAL A 140 -5.10 -11.94 2.66
C VAL A 140 -5.93 -13.21 2.60
N SER A 141 -7.12 -13.18 3.20
CA SER A 141 -8.11 -14.26 3.09
C SER A 141 -9.33 -13.70 2.39
N ILE A 142 -9.68 -14.21 1.22
CA ILE A 142 -10.78 -13.68 0.42
C ILE A 142 -11.69 -14.78 -0.10
N LYS A 143 -13.00 -14.54 -0.09
CA LYS A 143 -13.99 -15.45 -0.71
C LYS A 143 -15.24 -14.72 -1.23
N PRO A 144 -15.90 -15.28 -2.24
CA PRO A 144 -17.31 -15.01 -2.47
C PRO A 144 -18.14 -15.38 -1.24
N LYS A 145 -19.17 -14.60 -0.91
CA LYS A 145 -20.11 -14.91 0.18
C LYS A 145 -20.85 -16.23 -0.02
N SER A 146 -20.97 -16.69 -1.26
CA SER A 146 -21.58 -17.98 -1.63
C SER A 146 -20.61 -19.17 -1.50
N ALA A 147 -19.33 -18.94 -1.22
CA ALA A 147 -18.35 -19.99 -1.04
C ALA A 147 -18.15 -20.29 0.46
N ASP A 148 -17.93 -21.56 0.78
CA ASP A 148 -17.70 -21.98 2.17
C ASP A 148 -16.31 -21.55 2.65
N ASN A 149 -15.29 -21.82 1.83
CA ASN A 149 -13.88 -21.67 2.20
C ASN A 149 -13.26 -20.36 1.69
N PHE A 150 -12.24 -19.89 2.42
CA PHE A 150 -11.39 -18.77 2.02
C PHE A 150 -10.24 -19.23 1.12
N ASN A 151 -9.91 -18.41 0.14
CA ASN A 151 -8.61 -18.48 -0.52
C ASN A 151 -7.62 -17.63 0.28
N HIS A 152 -6.43 -18.18 0.54
CA HIS A 152 -5.41 -17.55 1.34
C HIS A 152 -4.20 -17.16 0.50
N TYR A 153 -3.70 -15.96 0.75
CA TYR A 153 -2.54 -15.39 0.09
C TYR A 153 -1.58 -14.88 1.15
N HIS A 154 -0.30 -15.19 1.00
CA HIS A 154 0.75 -14.81 1.93
C HIS A 154 1.83 -14.02 1.19
N GLY A 155 2.42 -13.04 1.86
CA GLY A 155 3.39 -12.16 1.24
C GLY A 155 3.92 -11.10 2.20
N CYS A 156 4.61 -10.13 1.62
CA CYS A 156 5.31 -9.08 2.34
C CYS A 156 4.77 -7.71 1.96
N GLY A 157 4.83 -6.75 2.88
CA GLY A 157 4.39 -5.39 2.62
C GLY A 157 5.02 -4.34 3.52
N SER A 158 4.84 -3.08 3.13
CA SER A 158 5.30 -1.91 3.87
C SER A 158 4.35 -0.74 3.65
N TYR A 159 4.32 0.15 4.64
CA TYR A 159 3.77 1.49 4.45
C TYR A 159 4.70 2.30 3.52
N ILE A 160 4.10 3.15 2.71
CA ILE A 160 4.80 4.09 1.83
C ILE A 160 4.59 5.47 2.42
N GLU A 161 5.70 6.12 2.75
CA GLU A 161 5.75 7.54 3.14
C GLU A 161 5.64 8.47 1.93
#